data_AF-A0A355F037-F1
#
_entry.id   AF-A0A355F037-F1
#
_cell.length_a   1.000
_cell.length_b   1.000
_cell.length_c   1.000
_cell.angle_alpha   90.00
_cell.angle_beta   90.00
_cell.angle_gamma   90.00
#
_symmetry.space_group_name_H-M   'P 1'
#
loop_
_entity.id
_entity.type
_entity.pdbx_description
1 polymer ?
#
loop_
_entity_poly.entity_id
_entity_poly.type
_entity_poly.pdbx_seq_one_letter_code
_entity_poly.pdbx_strand_id
1 'polypeptide(L)'
;MGSAMKRVVLGLLGSTLDSGKGPGRWEGWRPTVAIGQQEDLLVHRFELLVQRGQGSLAETVAADLVTVSPETEVRRHEIDLKDAWDFEEVYGVLQDFARGYPFDPENEEYLLHITTGTHVCQICMFLLAEARYVPARLLQTAPPGRSRRGPGSYRIIDLDLSRYDAIARRFAREHDEGLSFLKAGIDTRNAAFNRLIERIERVAIASRAPILFTGPTGAGKSRLARRVYDLKKQRRQVTGPFVEVNCATVRGDGAMSALFGHKRGAFTGA
;
A
#
# COMPACT_ATOMS: atom_id res chain seq x y z
N MET A 1 16.51 15.37 34.15
CA MET A 1 16.90 14.41 33.09
C MET A 1 15.64 13.70 32.66
N GLY A 2 15.11 13.98 31.47
CA GLY A 2 14.03 13.15 30.91
C GLY A 2 14.57 11.74 30.68
N SER A 3 13.87 10.72 31.18
CA SER A 3 14.18 9.32 30.86
C SER A 3 14.22 9.17 29.34
N ALA A 4 15.32 8.64 28.78
CA ALA A 4 15.34 8.29 27.36
C ALA A 4 14.23 7.27 27.10
N MET A 5 13.40 7.49 26.06
CA MET A 5 12.31 6.57 25.73
C MET A 5 12.87 5.18 25.40
N LYS A 6 12.21 4.13 25.90
CA LYS A 6 12.62 2.76 25.61
C LYS A 6 12.21 2.39 24.19
N ARG A 7 13.17 2.00 23.37
CA ARG A 7 12.90 1.57 22.00
C ARG A 7 12.41 0.12 21.97
N VAL A 8 11.22 -0.09 21.41
CA VAL A 8 10.57 -1.39 21.27
C VAL A 8 10.42 -1.70 19.78
N VAL A 9 10.97 -2.83 19.35
CA VAL A 9 10.83 -3.31 17.96
C VAL A 9 9.80 -4.44 17.93
N LEU A 10 8.81 -4.34 17.06
CA LEU A 10 7.88 -5.43 16.74
C LEU A 10 8.25 -6.01 15.38
N GLY A 11 8.40 -7.32 15.27
CA GLY A 11 8.77 -7.96 14.00
C GLY A 11 8.28 -9.39 13.89
N LEU A 12 8.03 -9.85 12.66
CA LEU A 12 7.73 -11.27 12.41
C LEU A 12 9.01 -12.09 12.38
N LEU A 13 8.93 -13.33 12.84
CA LEU A 13 9.99 -14.30 12.61
C LEU A 13 10.17 -14.60 11.12
N GLY A 14 11.37 -14.42 10.59
CA GLY A 14 11.70 -14.76 9.20
C GLY A 14 11.98 -16.25 9.03
N SER A 15 10.97 -17.06 8.69
CA SER A 15 11.12 -18.51 8.51
C SER A 15 12.22 -18.92 7.52
N THR A 16 12.50 -18.10 6.51
CA THR A 16 13.61 -18.28 5.56
C THR A 16 14.83 -17.43 5.94
N LEU A 17 14.64 -16.12 6.13
CA LEU A 17 15.75 -15.18 6.29
C LEU A 17 16.46 -15.29 7.65
N ASP A 18 15.77 -15.69 8.70
CA ASP A 18 16.37 -15.90 10.03
C ASP A 18 16.76 -17.37 10.26
N SER A 19 16.57 -18.24 9.25
CA SER A 19 16.89 -19.65 9.35
C SER A 19 18.40 -19.91 9.37
N GLY A 20 18.79 -21.01 10.01
CA GLY A 20 20.17 -21.47 10.09
C GLY A 20 20.30 -22.57 11.15
N LYS A 21 21.24 -23.50 10.95
CA LYS A 21 21.51 -24.60 11.90
C LYS A 21 22.98 -24.62 12.27
N GLY A 22 23.26 -24.96 13.54
CA GLY A 22 24.63 -25.09 14.03
C GLY A 22 25.43 -23.79 13.91
N PRO A 23 26.78 -23.86 13.95
CA PRO A 23 27.64 -22.68 13.88
C PRO A 23 27.52 -21.87 12.58
N GLY A 24 27.21 -22.51 11.45
CA GLY A 24 27.11 -21.84 10.15
C GLY A 24 26.00 -20.79 10.04
N ARG A 25 25.05 -20.75 11.00
CA ARG A 25 23.99 -19.71 11.04
C ARG A 25 24.53 -18.29 11.23
N TRP A 26 25.76 -18.14 11.71
CA TRP A 26 26.43 -16.84 11.87
C TRP A 26 27.09 -16.35 10.57
N GLU A 27 27.18 -17.19 9.54
CA GLU A 27 27.69 -16.80 8.22
C GLU A 27 26.60 -16.14 7.36
N GLY A 28 25.33 -16.47 7.62
CA GLY A 28 24.17 -15.89 6.94
C GLY A 28 23.72 -14.58 7.57
N TRP A 29 23.29 -13.63 6.74
CA TRP A 29 22.64 -12.42 7.23
C TRP A 29 21.20 -12.73 7.64
N ARG A 30 20.89 -12.49 8.93
CA ARG A 30 19.60 -12.79 9.56
C ARG A 30 18.96 -11.48 10.04
N PRO A 31 17.91 -10.97 9.37
CA PRO A 31 17.37 -9.63 9.62
C PRO A 31 17.02 -9.36 11.08
N THR A 32 16.44 -10.33 11.78
CA THR A 32 15.99 -10.17 13.17
C THR A 32 17.17 -10.04 14.12
N VAL A 33 18.20 -10.88 13.94
CA VAL A 33 19.43 -10.84 14.75
C VAL A 33 20.29 -9.61 14.39
N ALA A 34 20.32 -9.24 13.12
CA ALA A 34 21.10 -8.11 12.60
C ALA A 34 20.67 -6.75 13.18
N ILE A 35 19.43 -6.65 13.71
CA ILE A 35 18.99 -5.45 14.43
C ILE A 35 19.79 -5.25 15.72
N GLY A 36 20.00 -6.31 16.51
CA GLY A 36 20.78 -6.23 17.74
C GLY A 36 22.28 -6.02 17.53
N GLN A 37 22.76 -6.12 16.29
CA GLN A 37 24.15 -5.88 15.93
C GLN A 37 24.43 -4.43 15.48
N GLN A 38 23.41 -3.56 15.40
CA GLN A 38 23.57 -2.17 15.00
C GLN A 38 24.11 -1.34 16.18
N GLU A 39 25.30 -0.76 16.02
CA GLU A 39 25.98 0.01 17.09
C GLU A 39 25.23 1.30 17.48
N ASP A 40 24.47 1.89 16.55
CA ASP A 40 23.75 3.15 16.71
C ASP A 40 22.24 2.96 17.00
N LEU A 41 21.77 1.71 17.10
CA LEU A 41 20.36 1.38 17.34
C LEU A 41 20.21 0.46 18.55
N LEU A 42 20.22 1.04 19.75
CA LEU A 42 19.89 0.29 20.97
C LEU A 42 18.39 -0.06 20.99
N VAL A 43 18.09 -1.36 20.91
CA VAL A 43 16.75 -1.92 21.11
C VAL A 43 16.64 -2.38 22.55
N HIS A 44 15.64 -1.91 23.28
CA HIS A 44 15.44 -2.29 24.68
C HIS A 44 14.57 -3.54 24.77
N ARG A 45 13.61 -3.67 23.83
CA ARG A 45 12.70 -4.80 23.77
C ARG A 45 12.38 -5.17 22.33
N PHE A 46 12.40 -6.46 22.04
CA PHE A 46 11.98 -7.03 20.76
C PHE A 46 10.75 -7.92 20.97
N GLU A 47 9.62 -7.51 20.42
CA GLU A 47 8.37 -8.26 20.36
C GLU A 47 8.38 -9.13 19.09
N LEU A 48 8.80 -10.37 19.24
CA LEU A 48 8.92 -11.34 18.15
C LEU A 48 7.59 -12.06 17.94
N LEU A 49 6.90 -11.75 16.84
CA LEU A 49 5.71 -12.47 16.41
C LEU A 49 6.12 -13.79 15.75
N VAL A 50 5.61 -14.90 16.28
CA VAL A 50 6.00 -16.26 15.91
C VAL A 50 4.78 -17.01 15.40
N GLN A 51 4.84 -17.49 14.17
CA GLN A 51 3.81 -18.37 13.63
C GLN A 51 3.80 -19.70 14.39
N ARG A 52 2.60 -20.20 14.71
CA ARG A 52 2.41 -21.50 15.35
C ARG A 52 3.21 -22.60 14.64
N GLY A 53 3.96 -23.39 15.44
CA GLY A 53 4.84 -24.44 14.93
C GLY A 53 6.30 -24.02 14.65
N GLN A 54 6.63 -22.73 14.75
CA GLN A 54 8.01 -22.22 14.54
C GLN A 54 8.79 -21.99 15.85
N GLY A 55 8.33 -22.55 16.97
CA GLY A 55 8.89 -22.29 18.31
C GLY A 55 10.40 -22.54 18.44
N SER A 56 10.91 -23.63 17.84
CA SER A 56 12.35 -23.96 17.90
C SER A 56 13.23 -22.94 17.16
N LEU A 57 12.77 -22.43 16.01
CA LEU A 57 13.47 -21.37 15.31
C LEU A 57 13.39 -20.05 16.09
N ALA A 58 12.22 -19.73 16.65
CA ALA A 58 12.02 -18.54 17.46
C ALA A 58 12.94 -18.52 18.69
N GLU A 59 13.10 -19.66 19.36
CA GLU A 59 14.01 -19.81 20.50
C GLU A 59 15.47 -19.58 20.09
N THR A 60 15.88 -20.16 18.96
CA THR A 60 17.24 -19.95 18.42
C THR A 60 17.48 -18.49 18.08
N VAL A 61 16.53 -17.83 17.39
CA VAL A 61 16.63 -16.42 17.01
C VAL A 61 16.65 -15.51 18.23
N ALA A 62 15.81 -15.77 19.24
CA ALA A 62 15.79 -15.01 20.47
C ALA A 62 17.13 -15.13 21.24
N ALA A 63 17.67 -16.34 21.38
CA ALA A 63 18.95 -16.57 22.03
C ALA A 63 20.11 -15.90 21.28
N ASP A 64 20.13 -16.00 19.95
CA ASP A 64 21.17 -15.36 19.13
C ASP A 64 21.05 -13.82 19.19
N LEU A 65 19.84 -13.26 19.24
CA LEU A 65 19.61 -11.82 19.40
C LEU A 65 20.13 -11.32 20.76
N VAL A 66 19.84 -12.03 21.85
CA VAL A 66 20.38 -11.71 23.19
C VAL A 66 21.91 -11.87 23.22
N THR A 67 22.47 -12.79 22.44
CA THR A 67 23.93 -12.96 22.36
C THR A 67 24.63 -11.74 21.75
N VAL A 68 24.01 -11.11 20.75
CA VAL A 68 24.58 -9.92 20.08
C VAL A 68 24.19 -8.60 20.73
N SER A 69 23.05 -8.56 21.43
CA SER A 69 22.61 -7.43 22.25
C SER A 69 22.08 -7.93 23.60
N PRO A 70 22.96 -8.07 24.60
CA PRO A 70 22.59 -8.54 25.94
C PRO A 70 21.58 -7.63 26.66
N GLU A 71 21.48 -6.36 26.25
CA GLU A 71 20.54 -5.39 26.81
C GLU A 71 19.11 -5.54 26.25
N THR A 72 18.93 -6.27 25.14
CA THR A 72 17.63 -6.45 24.50
C THR A 72 16.81 -7.54 25.19
N GLU A 73 15.65 -7.19 25.74
CA GLU A 73 14.64 -8.18 26.17
C GLU A 73 13.89 -8.73 24.94
N VAL A 74 13.85 -10.06 24.74
CA VAL A 74 13.09 -10.67 23.64
C VAL A 74 11.83 -11.34 24.18
N ARG A 75 10.67 -10.82 23.78
CA ARG A 75 9.35 -11.38 24.11
C ARG A 75 8.75 -12.02 22.87
N ARG A 76 8.27 -13.24 23.02
CA ARG A 76 7.69 -14.03 21.92
C ARG A 76 6.18 -13.99 22.03
N HIS A 77 5.50 -13.72 20.92
CA HIS A 77 4.05 -13.74 20.80
C HIS A 77 3.65 -14.75 19.74
N GLU A 78 2.89 -15.76 20.12
CA GLU A 78 2.40 -16.73 19.15
C GLU A 78 1.23 -16.12 18.36
N ILE A 79 1.28 -16.24 17.03
CA ILE A 79 0.19 -15.92 16.12
C ILE A 79 -0.18 -17.18 15.33
N ASP A 80 -1.47 -17.31 15.01
CA ASP A 80 -2.01 -18.48 14.30
C ASP A 80 -2.57 -18.05 12.95
N LEU A 81 -1.73 -18.05 11.91
CA LEU A 81 -2.12 -17.84 10.52
C LEU A 81 -2.31 -19.17 9.81
N LYS A 82 -3.52 -19.52 9.38
CA LYS A 82 -3.74 -20.73 8.58
C LYS A 82 -3.22 -20.54 7.16
N ASP A 83 -3.49 -19.38 6.56
CA ASP A 83 -2.91 -18.96 5.30
C ASP A 83 -2.21 -17.59 5.44
N ALA A 84 -0.88 -17.59 5.40
CA ALA A 84 -0.07 -16.37 5.46
C ALA A 84 -0.12 -15.51 4.17
N TRP A 85 -0.89 -15.93 3.17
CA TRP A 85 -1.14 -15.22 1.92
C TRP A 85 -2.58 -14.70 1.80
N ASP A 86 -3.48 -15.12 2.70
CA ASP A 86 -4.83 -14.57 2.78
C ASP A 86 -4.79 -13.21 3.50
N PHE A 87 -5.22 -12.17 2.79
CA PHE A 87 -5.09 -10.81 3.28
C PHE A 87 -6.04 -10.50 4.45
N GLU A 88 -7.26 -11.04 4.41
CA GLU A 88 -8.27 -10.79 5.44
C GLU A 88 -7.87 -11.49 6.75
N GLU A 89 -7.42 -12.74 6.66
CA GLU A 89 -6.91 -13.50 7.80
C GLU A 89 -5.67 -12.83 8.42
N VAL A 90 -4.66 -12.52 7.60
CA VAL A 90 -3.42 -11.89 8.09
C VAL A 90 -3.70 -10.53 8.72
N TYR A 91 -4.53 -9.70 8.09
CA TYR A 91 -4.90 -8.40 8.65
C TYR A 91 -5.65 -8.56 9.97
N GLY A 92 -6.63 -9.46 10.04
CA GLY A 92 -7.42 -9.74 11.25
C GLY A 92 -6.55 -10.18 12.42
N VAL A 93 -5.68 -11.18 12.21
CA VAL A 93 -4.80 -11.71 13.27
C VAL A 93 -3.82 -10.65 13.78
N LEU A 94 -3.20 -9.87 12.87
CA LEU A 94 -2.28 -8.81 13.27
C LEU A 94 -3.01 -7.64 13.94
N GLN A 95 -4.23 -7.33 13.52
CA GLN A 95 -5.07 -6.31 14.16
C GLN A 95 -5.47 -6.73 15.57
N ASP A 96 -5.88 -7.99 15.77
CA ASP A 96 -6.24 -8.53 17.08
C ASP A 96 -5.03 -8.50 18.03
N PHE A 97 -3.85 -8.88 17.55
CA PHE A 97 -2.60 -8.71 18.29
C PHE A 97 -2.38 -7.24 18.68
N ALA A 98 -2.47 -6.31 17.72
CA ALA A 98 -2.25 -4.89 17.99
C ALA A 98 -3.26 -4.33 19.02
N ARG A 99 -4.53 -4.74 18.97
CA ARG A 99 -5.55 -4.33 19.93
C ARG A 99 -5.32 -4.89 21.34
N GLY A 100 -4.78 -6.11 21.43
CA GLY A 100 -4.46 -6.76 22.70
C GLY A 100 -3.14 -6.30 23.32
N TYR A 101 -2.27 -5.65 22.54
CA TYR A 101 -0.95 -5.23 22.98
C TYR A 101 -1.02 -3.88 23.74
N PRO A 102 -0.45 -3.78 24.97
CA PRO A 102 -0.53 -2.58 25.79
C PRO A 102 0.53 -1.56 25.36
N PHE A 103 0.28 -0.83 24.26
CA PHE A 103 1.16 0.25 23.81
C PHE A 103 1.23 1.40 24.84
N ASP A 104 2.44 1.87 25.11
CA ASP A 104 2.77 3.02 25.97
C ASP A 104 3.60 4.05 25.18
N PRO A 105 2.97 4.80 24.25
CA PRO A 105 3.67 5.77 23.41
C PRO A 105 4.22 6.99 24.19
N GLU A 106 3.88 7.13 25.48
CA GLU A 106 4.42 8.20 26.33
C GLU A 106 5.84 7.88 26.81
N ASN A 107 6.16 6.60 27.01
CA ASN A 107 7.45 6.15 27.55
C ASN A 107 8.25 5.26 26.58
N GLU A 108 7.60 4.72 25.55
CA GLU A 108 8.18 3.78 24.60
C GLU A 108 8.13 4.30 23.16
N GLU A 109 9.22 4.07 22.43
CA GLU A 109 9.34 4.38 21.02
C GLU A 109 9.17 3.08 20.21
N TYR A 110 8.08 2.96 19.46
CA TYR A 110 7.80 1.75 18.69
C TYR A 110 8.37 1.82 17.26
N LEU A 111 9.04 0.74 16.87
CA LEU A 111 9.48 0.47 15.51
C LEU A 111 8.88 -0.84 15.03
N LEU A 112 8.38 -0.86 13.81
CA LEU A 112 7.76 -2.04 13.22
C LEU A 112 8.64 -2.57 12.08
N HIS A 113 9.25 -3.73 12.29
CA HIS A 113 10.23 -4.34 11.41
C HIS A 113 9.57 -5.06 10.23
N ILE A 114 9.71 -4.48 9.04
CA ILE A 114 9.00 -4.91 7.81
C ILE A 114 9.90 -5.68 6.84
N THR A 115 10.95 -6.35 7.33
CA THR A 115 11.91 -7.06 6.45
C THR A 115 11.60 -8.55 6.35
N THR A 116 11.06 -9.11 7.42
CA THR A 116 10.69 -10.52 7.56
C THR A 116 9.19 -10.71 7.37
N GLY A 117 8.73 -11.95 7.38
CA GLY A 117 7.34 -12.31 7.06
C GLY A 117 7.05 -12.33 5.55
N THR A 118 5.84 -12.76 5.19
CA THR A 118 5.37 -12.70 3.79
C THR A 118 5.15 -11.24 3.38
N HIS A 119 5.12 -10.97 2.08
CA HIS A 119 4.76 -9.64 1.59
C HIS A 119 3.35 -9.21 2.03
N VAL A 120 2.43 -10.16 2.22
CA VAL A 120 1.09 -9.89 2.77
C VAL A 120 1.22 -9.39 4.21
N CYS A 121 1.98 -10.07 5.07
CA CYS A 121 2.24 -9.59 6.43
C CYS A 121 2.86 -8.20 6.45
N GLN A 122 3.84 -7.93 5.58
CA GLN A 122 4.48 -6.62 5.46
C GLN A 122 3.49 -5.51 5.09
N ILE A 123 2.59 -5.77 4.14
CA ILE A 123 1.53 -4.82 3.75
C ILE A 123 0.53 -4.61 4.89
N CYS A 124 0.06 -5.68 5.54
CA CYS A 124 -0.88 -5.56 6.66
C CYS A 124 -0.26 -4.76 7.82
N MET A 125 1.00 -5.03 8.14
CA MET A 125 1.78 -4.28 9.12
C MET A 125 1.90 -2.79 8.78
N PHE A 126 2.17 -2.47 7.50
CA PHE A 126 2.15 -1.09 7.00
C PHE A 126 0.79 -0.43 7.25
N LEU A 127 -0.30 -1.09 6.87
CA LEU A 127 -1.66 -0.55 7.03
C LEU A 127 -2.04 -0.34 8.51
N LEU A 128 -1.61 -1.23 9.40
CA LEU A 128 -1.84 -1.08 10.85
C LEU A 128 -1.07 0.11 11.43
N ALA A 129 0.16 0.35 10.95
CA ALA A 129 0.94 1.51 11.35
C ALA A 129 0.36 2.82 10.78
N GLU A 130 -0.08 2.82 9.51
CA GLU A 130 -0.73 3.95 8.85
C GLU A 130 -2.05 4.33 9.56
N ALA A 131 -2.90 3.34 9.83
CA ALA A 131 -4.18 3.52 10.52
C ALA A 131 -4.03 3.77 12.04
N ARG A 132 -2.80 3.90 12.55
CA ARG A 132 -2.46 4.14 13.96
C ARG A 132 -2.95 3.06 14.94
N TYR A 133 -3.28 1.87 14.46
CA TYR A 133 -3.50 0.71 15.33
C TYR A 133 -2.20 0.25 16.00
N VAL A 134 -1.08 0.43 15.30
CA VAL A 134 0.26 0.27 15.85
C VAL A 134 0.95 1.64 15.80
N PRO A 135 1.21 2.30 16.93
CA PRO A 135 1.80 3.65 16.97
C PRO A 135 3.31 3.60 16.74
N ALA A 136 3.74 3.04 15.61
CA ALA A 136 5.13 2.79 15.27
C ALA A 136 5.57 3.47 13.97
N ARG A 137 6.88 3.72 13.86
CA ARG A 137 7.54 3.99 12.57
C ARG A 137 8.00 2.67 11.96
N LEU A 138 8.19 2.62 10.65
CA LEU A 138 8.66 1.39 10.02
C LEU A 138 10.18 1.28 10.15
N LEU A 139 10.66 0.07 10.39
CA LEU A 139 12.06 -0.29 10.39
C LEU A 139 12.31 -1.29 9.27
N GLN A 140 13.19 -0.96 8.34
CA GLN A 140 13.60 -1.86 7.26
C GLN A 140 15.09 -2.13 7.37
N THR A 141 15.48 -3.40 7.36
CA THR A 141 16.88 -3.82 7.32
C THR A 141 17.23 -4.37 5.94
N ALA A 142 18.50 -4.24 5.57
CA ALA A 142 19.02 -4.71 4.29
C ALA A 142 20.37 -5.39 4.50
N PRO A 143 20.68 -6.45 3.73
CA PRO A 143 21.92 -7.21 3.91
C PRO A 143 23.16 -6.34 3.69
N PRO A 144 24.29 -6.69 4.30
CA PRO A 144 25.57 -6.08 3.94
C PRO A 144 25.79 -6.30 2.45
N GLY A 145 26.12 -5.24 1.71
CA GLY A 145 26.29 -5.29 0.27
C GLY A 145 27.47 -6.18 -0.15
N ARG A 146 28.47 -5.61 -0.84
CA ARG A 146 29.58 -6.41 -1.38
C ARG A 146 30.47 -7.09 -0.32
N SER A 147 30.47 -6.57 0.92
CA SER A 147 31.32 -7.08 2.00
C SER A 147 30.87 -8.47 2.53
N ARG A 148 29.60 -8.86 2.32
CA ARG A 148 28.97 -10.09 2.87
C ARG A 148 29.22 -10.35 4.37
N ARG A 149 29.72 -9.35 5.11
CA ARG A 149 30.03 -9.39 6.53
C ARG A 149 29.42 -8.18 7.22
N GLY A 150 29.00 -8.37 8.46
CA GLY A 150 28.39 -7.35 9.30
C GLY A 150 26.85 -7.32 9.23
N PRO A 151 26.24 -6.42 10.01
CA PRO A 151 24.80 -6.43 10.26
C PRO A 151 23.98 -5.85 9.10
N GLY A 152 24.64 -5.34 8.06
CA GLY A 152 24.00 -4.67 6.95
C GLY A 152 23.63 -3.24 7.31
N SER A 153 22.53 -2.74 6.77
CA SER A 153 22.05 -1.38 7.03
C SER A 153 20.59 -1.40 7.43
N TYR A 154 20.13 -0.35 8.09
CA TYR A 154 18.72 -0.15 8.40
C TYR A 154 18.24 1.24 7.99
N ARG A 155 16.93 1.37 7.84
CA ARG A 155 16.23 2.64 7.65
C ARG A 155 15.01 2.68 8.54
N ILE A 156 14.83 3.80 9.25
CA ILE A 156 13.59 4.13 9.93
C ILE A 156 12.78 5.05 9.01
N ILE A 157 11.55 4.66 8.72
CA ILE A 157 10.64 5.36 7.83
C ILE A 157 9.50 5.89 8.68
N ASP A 158 9.44 7.22 8.80
CA ASP A 158 8.30 7.89 9.38
C ASP A 158 7.14 7.87 8.38
N LEU A 159 5.97 7.43 8.85
CA LEU A 159 4.74 7.40 8.06
C LEU A 159 3.91 8.68 8.19
N ASP A 160 4.34 9.64 9.01
CA ASP A 160 3.65 10.92 9.08
C ASP A 160 3.64 11.63 7.71
N LEU A 161 2.43 11.71 7.14
CA LEU A 161 2.12 12.34 5.86
C LEU A 161 2.50 13.82 5.83
N SER A 162 2.70 14.48 6.98
CA SER A 162 3.15 15.87 7.07
C SER A 162 4.54 16.09 6.41
N ARG A 163 5.41 15.07 6.37
CA ARG A 163 6.69 15.10 5.65
C ARG A 163 6.60 14.63 4.20
N TYR A 164 5.52 13.93 3.83
CA TYR A 164 5.21 13.50 2.45
C TYR A 164 4.40 14.54 1.68
N ASP A 165 4.58 15.81 2.02
CA ASP A 165 4.13 16.96 1.25
C ASP A 165 4.48 16.81 -0.24
N ALA A 166 5.59 16.14 -0.60
CA ALA A 166 5.95 15.85 -1.98
C ALA A 166 5.03 14.83 -2.69
N ILE A 167 4.51 13.82 -1.99
CA ILE A 167 3.56 12.84 -2.55
C ILE A 167 2.15 13.45 -2.58
N ALA A 168 1.73 14.12 -1.50
CA ALA A 168 0.49 14.89 -1.48
C ALA A 168 0.48 15.97 -2.58
N ARG A 169 1.60 16.68 -2.80
CA ARG A 169 1.78 17.61 -3.94
C ARG A 169 1.74 16.91 -5.28
N ARG A 170 2.24 15.68 -5.42
CA ARG A 170 2.12 14.91 -6.68
C ARG A 170 0.68 14.51 -6.94
N PHE A 171 -0.07 14.06 -5.92
CA PHE A 171 -1.49 13.78 -6.05
C PHE A 171 -2.30 15.05 -6.32
N ALA A 172 -1.99 16.16 -5.64
CA ALA A 172 -2.58 17.46 -5.93
C ALA A 172 -2.25 17.91 -7.36
N ARG A 173 -1.02 17.68 -7.83
CA ARG A 173 -0.63 17.99 -9.22
C ARG A 173 -1.35 17.09 -10.22
N GLU A 174 -1.50 15.79 -9.96
CA GLU A 174 -2.29 14.89 -10.82
C GLU A 174 -3.78 15.25 -10.83
N HIS A 175 -4.31 15.76 -9.71
CA HIS A 175 -5.66 16.29 -9.61
C HIS A 175 -5.80 17.60 -10.39
N ASP A 176 -4.87 18.54 -10.22
CA ASP A 176 -4.83 19.80 -10.97
C ASP A 176 -4.64 19.56 -12.48
N GLU A 177 -3.82 18.58 -12.86
CA GLU A 177 -3.65 18.15 -14.25
C GLU A 177 -4.95 17.52 -14.80
N GLY A 178 -5.65 16.69 -14.00
CA GLY A 178 -6.96 16.12 -14.36
C GLY A 178 -8.03 17.19 -14.56
N LEU A 179 -8.14 18.15 -13.62
CA LEU A 179 -9.03 19.30 -13.73
C LEU A 179 -8.68 20.18 -14.92
N SER A 180 -7.39 20.50 -15.11
CA SER A 180 -6.90 21.27 -16.24
C SER A 180 -7.20 20.58 -17.56
N PHE A 181 -7.02 19.26 -17.64
CA PHE A 181 -7.35 18.47 -18.83
C PHE A 181 -8.85 18.50 -19.14
N LEU A 182 -9.72 18.35 -18.13
CA LEU A 182 -11.16 18.44 -18.30
C LEU A 182 -11.62 19.86 -18.70
N LYS A 183 -10.91 20.90 -18.22
CA LYS A 183 -11.16 22.31 -18.57
C LYS A 183 -10.44 22.78 -19.85
N ALA A 184 -9.53 21.98 -20.41
CA ALA A 184 -8.65 22.42 -21.49
C ALA A 184 -9.45 22.93 -22.70
N GLY A 185 -9.28 24.23 -22.98
CA GLY A 185 -10.01 24.95 -24.03
C GLY A 185 -11.40 25.45 -23.62
N ILE A 186 -11.60 25.74 -22.33
CA ILE A 186 -12.77 26.42 -21.76
C ILE A 186 -12.27 27.46 -20.75
N ASP A 187 -12.11 28.72 -21.19
CA ASP A 187 -11.76 29.82 -20.28
C ASP A 187 -13.02 30.30 -19.55
N THR A 188 -13.13 29.97 -18.26
CA THR A 188 -14.30 30.32 -17.45
C THR A 188 -13.94 30.61 -16.01
N ARG A 189 -14.55 31.68 -15.46
CA ARG A 189 -14.49 32.03 -14.03
C ARG A 189 -15.74 31.55 -13.27
N ASN A 190 -16.60 30.76 -13.91
CA ASN A 190 -17.86 30.31 -13.32
C ASN A 190 -17.61 29.23 -12.25
N ALA A 191 -17.88 29.57 -10.98
CA ALA A 191 -17.67 28.68 -9.86
C ALA A 191 -18.55 27.41 -9.91
N ALA A 192 -19.76 27.48 -10.47
CA ALA A 192 -20.63 26.30 -10.61
C ALA A 192 -20.09 25.33 -11.66
N PHE A 193 -19.52 25.83 -12.75
CA PHE A 193 -18.84 25.00 -13.75
C PHE A 193 -17.60 24.32 -13.16
N ASN A 194 -16.79 25.05 -12.39
CA ASN A 194 -15.61 24.48 -11.74
C ASN A 194 -15.96 23.33 -10.80
N ARG A 195 -16.99 23.51 -9.95
CA ARG A 195 -17.50 22.44 -9.07
C ARG A 195 -18.03 21.24 -9.85
N LEU A 196 -18.67 21.47 -10.99
CA LEU A 196 -19.14 20.39 -11.86
C LEU A 196 -17.96 19.55 -12.38
N ILE A 197 -16.89 20.20 -12.85
CA ILE A 197 -15.69 19.51 -13.34
C ILE A 197 -15.02 18.71 -12.22
N GLU A 198 -14.88 19.27 -11.02
CA GLU A 198 -14.33 18.55 -9.85
C GLU A 198 -15.15 17.32 -9.49
N ARG A 199 -16.48 17.41 -9.59
CA ARG A 199 -17.36 16.26 -9.34
C ARG A 199 -17.21 15.19 -10.42
N ILE A 200 -17.11 15.61 -11.69
CA ILE A 200 -16.91 14.69 -12.82
C ILE A 200 -15.60 13.94 -12.67
N GLU A 201 -14.52 14.63 -12.33
CA GLU A 201 -13.21 14.02 -12.15
C GLU A 201 -13.22 12.98 -11.02
N ARG A 202 -13.78 13.33 -9.85
CA ARG A 202 -13.94 12.42 -8.71
C ARG A 202 -14.71 11.16 -9.10
N VAL A 203 -15.86 11.31 -9.75
CA VAL A 203 -16.70 10.18 -10.19
C VAL A 203 -16.00 9.35 -11.28
N ALA A 204 -15.34 10.01 -12.23
CA ALA A 204 -14.64 9.34 -13.32
C ALA A 204 -13.46 8.50 -12.81
N ILE A 205 -12.71 8.98 -11.82
CA ILE A 205 -11.57 8.26 -11.25
C ILE A 205 -12.03 7.12 -10.34
N ALA A 206 -13.02 7.38 -9.47
CA ALA A 206 -13.41 6.45 -8.42
C ALA A 206 -14.35 5.33 -8.90
N SER A 207 -14.99 5.46 -10.07
CA SER A 207 -16.04 4.53 -10.49
C SER A 207 -15.99 4.12 -11.97
N ARG A 208 -16.30 2.84 -12.20
CA ARG A 208 -16.53 2.26 -13.53
C ARG A 208 -17.99 2.30 -13.97
N ALA A 209 -18.90 2.79 -13.13
CA ALA A 209 -20.32 2.88 -13.44
C ALA A 209 -20.59 3.83 -14.63
N PRO A 210 -21.69 3.62 -15.38
CA PRO A 210 -22.13 4.54 -16.42
C PRO A 210 -22.36 5.97 -15.89
N ILE A 211 -21.99 6.97 -16.68
CA ILE A 211 -22.15 8.40 -16.33
C ILE A 211 -23.23 9.00 -17.21
N LEU A 212 -24.25 9.61 -16.59
CA LEU A 212 -25.30 10.36 -17.28
C LEU A 212 -25.03 11.86 -17.22
N PHE A 213 -24.91 12.49 -18.38
CA PHE A 213 -24.84 13.96 -18.50
C PHE A 213 -26.23 14.53 -18.83
N THR A 214 -26.73 15.42 -17.98
CA THR A 214 -27.99 16.13 -18.20
C THR A 214 -27.73 17.60 -18.55
N GLY A 215 -28.70 18.24 -19.22
CA GLY A 215 -28.63 19.66 -19.58
C GLY A 215 -29.12 19.95 -21.00
N PRO A 216 -29.27 21.23 -21.37
CA PRO A 216 -29.83 21.64 -22.65
C PRO A 216 -28.95 21.22 -23.84
N THR A 217 -29.55 21.16 -25.03
CA THR A 217 -28.82 20.95 -26.30
C THR A 217 -27.79 22.06 -26.50
N GLY A 218 -26.60 21.71 -26.97
CA GLY A 218 -25.51 22.68 -27.15
C GLY A 218 -24.65 22.95 -25.92
N ALA A 219 -24.99 22.42 -24.73
CA ALA A 219 -24.22 22.61 -23.49
C ALA A 219 -22.82 21.92 -23.48
N GLY A 220 -22.39 21.30 -24.58
CA GLY A 220 -21.06 20.67 -24.69
C GLY A 220 -20.94 19.26 -24.11
N LYS A 221 -22.05 18.55 -23.88
CA LYS A 221 -22.08 17.20 -23.27
C LYS A 221 -21.20 16.17 -24.00
N SER A 222 -21.23 16.12 -25.34
CA SER A 222 -20.38 15.18 -26.11
C SER A 222 -18.88 15.47 -25.94
N ARG A 223 -18.50 16.75 -25.92
CA ARG A 223 -17.10 17.17 -25.70
C ARG A 223 -16.62 16.74 -24.31
N LEU A 224 -17.47 16.93 -23.29
CA LEU A 224 -17.18 16.52 -21.92
C LEU A 224 -17.09 14.99 -21.77
N ALA A 225 -17.96 14.23 -22.43
CA ALA A 225 -17.90 12.78 -22.46
C ALA A 225 -16.59 12.25 -23.06
N ARG A 226 -16.11 12.85 -24.16
CA ARG A 226 -14.81 12.49 -24.77
C ARG A 226 -13.64 12.77 -23.82
N ARG A 227 -13.64 13.93 -23.14
CA ARG A 227 -12.61 14.27 -22.14
C ARG A 227 -12.60 13.28 -20.97
N VAL A 228 -13.77 12.86 -20.49
CA VAL A 228 -13.86 11.82 -19.45
C VAL A 228 -13.31 10.48 -19.94
N TYR A 229 -13.60 10.08 -21.18
CA TYR A 229 -13.00 8.88 -21.77
C TYR A 229 -11.47 9.00 -21.85
N ASP A 230 -10.93 10.12 -22.32
CA ASP A 230 -9.49 10.32 -22.45
C ASP A 230 -8.79 10.25 -21.08
N LEU A 231 -9.38 10.87 -20.05
CA LEU A 231 -8.90 10.79 -18.67
C LEU A 231 -8.90 9.35 -18.15
N LYS A 232 -9.98 8.60 -18.38
CA LYS A 232 -10.08 7.18 -18.01
C LYS A 232 -9.07 6.32 -18.76
N LYS A 233 -8.80 6.63 -20.03
CA LYS A 233 -7.82 5.92 -20.87
C LYS A 233 -6.38 6.16 -20.41
N GLN A 234 -6.03 7.40 -20.07
CA GLN A 234 -4.71 7.73 -19.49
C GLN A 234 -4.45 6.95 -18.20
N ARG A 235 -5.48 6.75 -17.36
CA ARG A 235 -5.42 5.97 -16.12
C ARG A 235 -5.62 4.46 -16.31
N ARG A 236 -5.60 3.96 -17.55
CA ARG A 236 -5.77 2.53 -17.89
C ARG A 236 -7.07 1.91 -17.37
N GLN A 237 -8.12 2.71 -17.17
CA GLN A 237 -9.42 2.23 -16.69
C GLN A 237 -10.36 1.74 -17.80
N VAL A 238 -10.08 2.12 -19.06
CA VAL A 238 -10.83 1.71 -20.25
C VAL A 238 -9.87 1.32 -21.38
N THR A 239 -10.28 0.36 -22.20
CA THR A 239 -9.57 -0.11 -23.39
C THR A 239 -10.43 0.09 -24.65
N GLY A 240 -9.83 0.06 -25.83
CA GLY A 240 -10.54 0.24 -27.11
C GLY A 240 -10.82 1.70 -27.47
N PRO A 241 -11.43 1.99 -28.64
CA PRO A 241 -11.70 3.35 -29.14
C PRO A 241 -12.91 4.02 -28.47
N PHE A 242 -12.97 5.35 -28.50
CA PHE A 242 -14.18 6.10 -28.14
C PHE A 242 -15.18 6.03 -29.29
N VAL A 243 -16.35 5.44 -29.04
CA VAL A 243 -17.42 5.30 -30.03
C VAL A 243 -18.58 6.21 -29.64
N GLU A 244 -18.93 7.16 -30.51
CA GLU A 244 -20.07 8.04 -30.33
C GLU A 244 -21.29 7.45 -31.06
N VAL A 245 -22.35 7.15 -30.29
CA VAL A 245 -23.60 6.60 -30.82
C VAL A 245 -24.70 7.62 -30.60
N ASN A 246 -25.26 8.15 -31.70
CA ASN A 246 -26.43 9.01 -31.62
C ASN A 246 -27.70 8.16 -31.54
N CYS A 247 -28.32 8.08 -30.35
CA CYS A 247 -29.52 7.27 -30.15
C CYS A 247 -30.72 7.71 -31.03
N ALA A 248 -30.75 8.95 -31.53
CA ALA A 248 -31.82 9.40 -32.42
C ALA A 248 -31.74 8.80 -33.84
N THR A 249 -30.54 8.38 -34.26
CA THR A 249 -30.30 7.77 -35.59
C THR A 249 -30.34 6.25 -35.56
N VAL A 250 -30.53 5.65 -34.39
CA VAL A 250 -30.62 4.19 -34.18
C VAL A 250 -32.08 3.78 -34.38
N ARG A 251 -32.44 3.28 -35.58
CA ARG A 251 -33.80 2.79 -35.93
C ARG A 251 -33.75 1.51 -36.77
N GLY A 252 -34.78 0.67 -36.63
CA GLY A 252 -34.98 -0.54 -37.44
C GLY A 252 -33.83 -1.56 -37.35
N ASP A 253 -33.65 -2.37 -38.38
CA ASP A 253 -32.63 -3.45 -38.42
C ASP A 253 -31.17 -2.93 -38.31
N GLY A 254 -30.93 -1.67 -38.69
CA GLY A 254 -29.64 -0.99 -38.51
C GLY A 254 -29.29 -0.70 -37.05
N ALA A 255 -30.26 -0.65 -36.15
CA ALA A 255 -30.03 -0.43 -34.72
C ALA A 255 -29.31 -1.62 -34.07
N MET A 256 -29.71 -2.83 -34.41
CA MET A 256 -29.13 -4.05 -33.86
C MET A 256 -27.68 -4.22 -34.32
N SER A 257 -27.40 -3.94 -35.60
CA SER A 257 -26.02 -3.93 -36.13
C SER A 257 -25.14 -2.86 -35.48
N ALA A 258 -25.65 -1.65 -35.25
CA ALA A 258 -24.87 -0.57 -34.65
C ALA A 258 -24.55 -0.80 -33.16
N LEU A 259 -25.47 -1.42 -32.40
CA LEU A 259 -25.32 -1.65 -30.95
C LEU A 259 -24.58 -2.95 -30.63
N PHE A 260 -24.76 -4.00 -31.43
CA PHE A 260 -24.26 -5.35 -31.13
C PHE A 260 -23.24 -5.86 -32.16
N GLY A 261 -23.02 -5.11 -33.24
CA GLY A 261 -22.19 -5.53 -34.37
C GLY A 261 -22.88 -6.56 -35.27
N HIS A 262 -22.30 -6.78 -36.44
CA HIS A 262 -22.76 -7.79 -37.40
C HIS A 262 -21.58 -8.44 -38.13
N LYS A 263 -21.78 -9.65 -38.66
CA LYS A 263 -20.79 -10.28 -39.55
C LYS A 263 -20.86 -9.66 -40.94
N ARG A 264 -19.70 -9.50 -41.58
CA ARG A 264 -19.59 -9.00 -42.95
C ARG A 264 -20.48 -9.84 -43.89
N GLY A 265 -21.39 -9.19 -44.61
CA GLY A 265 -22.36 -9.84 -45.52
C GLY A 265 -23.70 -10.25 -44.88
N ALA A 266 -23.99 -9.87 -43.63
CA ALA A 266 -25.26 -10.20 -42.98
C ALA A 266 -26.50 -9.54 -43.63
N PHE A 267 -26.33 -8.43 -44.35
CA PHE A 267 -27.38 -7.74 -45.12
C PHE A 267 -26.74 -6.87 -46.22
N THR A 268 -27.55 -6.36 -47.16
CA THR A 268 -27.11 -5.44 -48.22
C THR A 268 -26.63 -4.11 -47.62
N GLY A 269 -25.31 -3.87 -47.65
CA GLY A 269 -24.65 -2.71 -47.03
C GLY A 269 -23.84 -3.01 -45.76
N ALA A 270 -23.69 -4.28 -45.39
CA ALA A 270 -22.92 -4.78 -44.24
C ALA A 270 -21.40 -4.74 -44.40
#